data_AF-A0A5C6YPE5-F1
#
_entry.id   AF-A0A5C6YPE5-F1
#
_cell.length_a   1.000
_cell.length_b   1.000
_cell.length_c   1.000
_cell.angle_alpha   90.00
_cell.angle_beta   90.00
_cell.angle_gamma   90.00
#
_symmetry.space_group_name_H-M   'P 1'
#
loop_
_entity.id
_entity.type
_entity.pdbx_description
1 polymer ?
#
loop_
_entity_poly.entity_id
_entity_poly.type
_entity_poly.pdbx_seq_one_letter_code
_entity_poly.pdbx_strand_id
1 'polypeptide(L)'
;MAAAQTPSTFLGQGWAFPVGIKAGQTATAAYDEDVRQAILIIVGTNPGERVMRPDFGAGLNAFVFEPLNPATLEAIRQRVMEALVDWEPRIDVTAVTAVADVADAGKVRIEMSYRVRATNSHANLVYPFYLEEGSAQ
;
A
#
# COMPACT_ATOMS: atom_id res chain seq x y z
N MET A 1 -23.94 7.78 -32.44
CA MET A 1 -23.46 6.52 -31.81
C MET A 1 -22.50 6.92 -30.71
N ALA A 2 -22.93 6.84 -29.45
CA ALA A 2 -22.13 7.26 -28.30
C ALA A 2 -21.01 6.26 -28.05
N ALA A 3 -19.76 6.72 -28.02
CA ALA A 3 -18.62 5.90 -27.63
C ALA A 3 -18.79 5.51 -26.16
N ALA A 4 -18.87 4.20 -25.90
CA ALA A 4 -18.83 3.64 -24.56
C ALA A 4 -17.56 4.13 -23.86
N GLN A 5 -17.71 4.96 -22.83
CA GLN A 5 -16.58 5.35 -21.99
C GLN A 5 -16.13 4.12 -21.21
N THR A 6 -14.92 3.63 -21.51
CA THR A 6 -14.24 2.62 -20.71
C THR A 6 -14.11 3.15 -19.28
N PRO A 7 -14.51 2.39 -18.23
CA PRO A 7 -14.57 2.88 -16.84
C PRO A 7 -13.23 3.36 -16.28
N SER A 8 -12.13 3.16 -17.00
CA SER A 8 -10.79 3.57 -16.61
C SER A 8 -10.57 5.08 -16.65
N THR A 9 -11.14 5.84 -17.60
CA THR A 9 -10.78 7.26 -17.86
C THR A 9 -10.94 8.23 -16.68
N PHE A 10 -11.60 7.85 -15.58
CA PHE A 10 -11.86 8.71 -14.43
C PHE A 10 -10.76 8.70 -13.34
N LEU A 11 -9.90 7.68 -13.29
CA LEU A 11 -8.92 7.54 -12.20
C LEU A 11 -7.63 8.36 -12.38
N GLY A 12 -7.50 9.10 -13.49
CA GLY A 12 -6.34 9.93 -13.79
C GLY A 12 -5.09 9.13 -14.19
N GLN A 13 -4.05 9.86 -14.59
CA GLN A 13 -2.74 9.32 -14.91
C GLN A 13 -1.70 10.12 -14.14
N GLY A 14 -0.85 9.42 -13.39
CA GLY A 14 0.19 9.98 -12.54
C GLY A 14 1.58 9.54 -12.97
N TRP A 15 2.59 10.02 -12.25
CA TRP A 15 3.94 9.49 -12.37
C TRP A 15 3.99 8.09 -11.74
N ALA A 16 4.68 7.17 -12.39
CA ALA A 16 4.85 5.83 -11.84
C ALA A 16 5.77 5.87 -10.62
N PHE A 17 5.51 5.00 -9.65
CA PHE A 17 6.38 4.69 -8.53
C PHE A 17 6.91 3.25 -8.64
N PRO A 18 8.24 3.03 -8.56
CA PRO A 18 9.29 4.03 -8.42
C PRO A 18 9.42 4.94 -9.66
N VAL A 19 9.88 6.18 -9.44
CA VAL A 19 10.05 7.16 -10.52
C VAL A 19 11.08 6.67 -11.52
N GLY A 20 10.71 6.65 -12.80
CA GLY A 20 11.56 6.17 -13.87
C GLY A 20 11.28 6.83 -15.20
N ILE A 21 12.10 6.51 -16.19
CA ILE A 21 11.95 6.96 -17.57
C ILE A 21 11.65 5.74 -18.44
N LYS A 22 10.63 5.82 -19.29
CA LYS A 22 10.26 4.80 -20.27
C LYS A 22 10.23 5.44 -21.66
N ALA A 23 11.02 4.90 -22.59
CA ALA A 23 11.11 5.40 -23.96
C ALA A 23 11.38 6.92 -24.07
N GLY A 24 12.23 7.46 -23.19
CA GLY A 24 12.59 8.88 -23.18
C GLY A 24 11.55 9.82 -22.55
N GLN A 25 10.45 9.29 -22.01
CA GLN A 25 9.43 10.06 -21.29
C GLN A 25 9.34 9.59 -19.84
N THR A 26 8.74 10.40 -18.97
CA THR A 26 8.46 9.98 -17.58
C THR A 26 7.55 8.76 -17.59
N ALA A 27 7.93 7.73 -16.83
CA ALA A 27 7.09 6.58 -16.62
C ALA A 27 5.81 7.03 -15.89
N THR A 28 4.66 6.56 -16.37
CA THR A 28 3.36 6.91 -15.82
C THR A 28 2.61 5.66 -15.39
N ALA A 29 1.84 5.81 -14.32
CA ALA A 29 0.88 4.81 -13.89
C ALA A 29 -0.52 5.36 -14.13
N ALA A 30 -1.44 4.48 -14.50
CA ALA A 30 -2.81 4.85 -14.79
C ALA A 30 -3.76 3.90 -14.05
N TYR A 31 -4.89 4.46 -13.62
CA TYR A 31 -6.02 3.69 -13.15
C TYR A 31 -5.69 2.82 -11.93
N ASP A 32 -6.05 1.53 -11.97
CA ASP A 32 -5.84 0.58 -10.87
C ASP A 32 -4.35 0.43 -10.50
N GLU A 33 -3.43 0.61 -11.45
CA GLU A 33 -1.99 0.57 -11.15
C GLU A 33 -1.53 1.80 -10.36
N ASP A 34 -2.10 2.97 -10.64
CA ASP A 34 -1.83 4.19 -9.85
C ASP A 34 -2.34 4.04 -8.42
N VAL A 35 -3.52 3.43 -8.24
CA VAL A 35 -4.06 3.09 -6.91
C VAL A 35 -3.15 2.10 -6.19
N ARG A 36 -2.71 1.04 -6.87
CA ARG A 36 -1.79 0.04 -6.29
C ARG A 36 -0.49 0.67 -5.82
N GLN A 37 0.07 1.58 -6.62
CA GLN A 37 1.29 2.31 -6.27
C GLN A 37 1.07 3.31 -5.13
N ALA A 38 -0.06 4.01 -5.10
CA ALA A 38 -0.41 4.90 -4.00
C ALA A 38 -0.51 4.14 -2.67
N ILE A 39 -1.12 2.95 -2.64
CA ILE A 39 -1.16 2.09 -1.46
C ILE A 39 0.25 1.72 -1.00
N LEU A 40 1.14 1.33 -1.91
CA LEU A 40 2.54 1.03 -1.57
C LEU A 40 3.26 2.23 -0.97
N ILE A 41 3.03 3.43 -1.50
CA ILE A 41 3.60 4.67 -0.97
C ILE A 41 3.08 4.92 0.45
N ILE A 42 1.77 4.82 0.68
CA ILE A 42 1.16 5.06 2.00
C ILE A 42 1.74 4.09 3.05
N VAL A 43 1.76 2.80 2.73
CA VAL A 43 2.23 1.76 3.66
C VAL A 43 3.74 1.86 3.89
N GLY A 44 4.51 2.23 2.86
CA GLY A 44 5.96 2.35 2.94
C GLY A 44 6.49 3.69 3.48
N THR A 45 5.63 4.63 3.85
CA THR A 45 6.02 5.96 4.36
C THR A 45 5.71 6.07 5.86
N ASN A 46 6.59 6.71 6.62
CA ASN A 46 6.34 7.03 8.03
C ASN A 46 5.87 8.47 8.24
N PRO A 47 5.01 8.71 9.24
CA PRO A 47 4.68 10.06 9.69
C PRO A 47 5.95 10.86 9.97
N GLY A 48 5.98 12.10 9.48
CA GLY A 48 7.11 13.02 9.58
C GLY A 48 8.05 13.03 8.38
N GLU A 49 8.01 12.02 7.50
CA GLU A 49 8.89 11.98 6.32
C GLU A 49 8.50 13.02 5.25
N ARG A 50 7.25 13.47 5.24
CA ARG A 50 6.76 14.46 4.28
C ARG A 50 6.68 15.85 4.93
N VAL A 51 7.54 16.76 4.46
CA VAL A 51 7.75 18.13 4.99
C VAL A 51 6.47 18.91 5.27
N MET A 52 5.48 18.85 4.37
CA MET A 52 4.22 19.60 4.50
C MET A 52 3.02 18.70 4.85
N ARG A 53 3.26 17.44 5.18
CA ARG A 53 2.25 16.43 5.55
C ARG A 53 2.81 15.47 6.61
N PRO A 54 3.04 15.93 7.84
CA PRO A 54 3.64 15.12 8.88
C PRO A 54 2.79 13.90 9.24
N ASP A 55 1.46 13.97 9.09
CA ASP A 55 0.57 12.85 9.45
C ASP A 55 0.50 11.74 8.37
N PHE A 56 1.12 11.96 7.21
CA PHE A 56 1.03 11.02 6.09
C PHE A 56 1.83 9.75 6.32
N GLY A 57 1.21 8.60 6.04
CA GLY A 57 1.84 7.28 6.05
C GLY A 57 1.27 6.33 7.09
N ALA A 58 1.59 5.05 6.96
CA ALA A 58 1.16 4.01 7.89
C ALA A 58 2.05 3.92 9.14
N GLY A 59 3.28 4.45 9.11
CA GLY A 59 4.12 4.48 10.32
C GLY A 59 4.49 3.11 10.86
N LEU A 60 4.62 2.11 9.97
CA LEU A 60 4.89 0.73 10.37
C LEU A 60 6.25 0.58 11.06
N ASN A 61 7.17 1.53 10.87
CA ASN A 61 8.47 1.50 11.54
C ASN A 61 8.36 1.52 13.06
N ALA A 62 7.25 1.99 13.62
CA ALA A 62 7.00 1.94 15.06
C ALA A 62 6.93 0.50 15.62
N PHE A 63 6.69 -0.50 14.77
CA PHE A 63 6.62 -1.91 15.16
C PHE A 63 7.94 -2.66 14.96
N VAL A 64 8.96 -2.04 14.36
CA VAL A 64 10.26 -2.71 14.17
C VAL A 64 10.84 -3.04 15.55
N PHE A 65 11.36 -4.26 15.71
CA PHE A 65 11.80 -4.85 16.97
C PHE A 65 10.73 -5.16 18.02
N GLU A 66 9.44 -4.93 17.74
CA GLU A 66 8.37 -5.44 18.60
C GLU A 66 8.30 -6.98 18.52
N PRO A 67 7.96 -7.67 19.62
CA PRO A 67 7.83 -9.12 19.60
C PRO A 67 6.75 -9.55 18.61
N LEU A 68 7.07 -10.55 17.78
CA LEU A 68 6.14 -11.14 16.83
C LEU A 68 5.09 -12.00 17.56
N ASN A 69 4.03 -11.34 18.01
CA ASN A 69 2.92 -11.97 18.71
C ASN A 69 1.57 -11.52 18.10
N PRO A 70 0.44 -12.17 18.45
CA PRO A 70 -0.86 -11.82 17.89
C PRO A 70 -1.29 -10.36 18.14
N ALA A 71 -0.87 -9.75 19.25
CA ALA A 71 -1.20 -8.36 19.55
C ALA A 71 -0.47 -7.39 18.61
N THR A 72 0.82 -7.61 18.35
CA THR A 72 1.61 -6.83 17.38
C THR A 72 1.04 -6.97 15.96
N LEU A 73 0.68 -8.20 15.55
CA LEU A 73 0.05 -8.43 14.25
C LEU A 73 -1.29 -7.69 14.10
N GLU A 74 -2.13 -7.73 15.15
CA GLU A 74 -3.40 -7.01 15.15
C GLU A 74 -3.20 -5.48 15.13
N ALA A 75 -2.20 -4.95 15.86
CA ALA A 75 -1.88 -3.53 15.84
C ALA A 75 -1.39 -3.07 14.46
N ILE A 76 -0.54 -3.85 13.80
CA ILE A 76 -0.11 -3.60 12.41
C ILE A 76 -1.32 -3.60 11.48
N ARG A 77 -2.20 -4.60 11.60
CA ARG A 77 -3.41 -4.73 10.78
C ARG A 77 -4.32 -3.49 10.92
N GLN A 78 -4.58 -3.05 12.15
CA GLN A 78 -5.39 -1.87 12.43
C GLN A 78 -4.74 -0.61 11.86
N ARG A 79 -3.44 -0.42 12.09
CA ARG A 79 -2.72 0.76 11.62
C ARG A 79 -2.72 0.90 10.10
N VAL A 80 -2.52 -0.22 9.38
CA VAL A 80 -2.62 -0.23 7.91
C VAL A 80 -4.05 0.09 7.47
N MET A 81 -5.06 -0.51 8.10
CA MET A 81 -6.45 -0.26 7.77
C MET A 81 -6.81 1.23 7.92
N GLU A 82 -6.44 1.87 9.02
CA GLU A 82 -6.63 3.30 9.27
C GLU A 82 -5.92 4.15 8.21
N ALA A 83 -4.64 3.87 7.94
CA ALA A 83 -3.86 4.63 6.96
C ALA A 83 -4.46 4.58 5.55
N LEU A 84 -5.01 3.43 5.14
CA LEU A 84 -5.67 3.29 3.84
C LEU A 84 -6.99 4.08 3.78
N VAL A 85 -7.77 4.06 4.86
CA VAL A 85 -9.02 4.83 4.95
C VAL A 85 -8.76 6.34 4.93
N ASP A 86 -7.72 6.80 5.63
CA ASP A 86 -7.39 8.23 5.72
C ASP A 86 -6.81 8.78 4.41
N TRP A 87 -5.95 8.00 3.75
CA TRP A 87 -5.11 8.51 2.66
C TRP A 87 -5.51 8.04 1.26
N GLU A 88 -6.31 6.98 1.11
CA GLU A 88 -6.71 6.45 -0.20
C GLU A 88 -8.24 6.38 -0.35
N PRO A 89 -8.93 7.51 -0.61
CA PRO A 89 -10.40 7.54 -0.70
C PRO A 89 -10.97 6.84 -1.94
N ARG A 90 -10.12 6.45 -2.91
CA ARG A 90 -10.55 5.78 -4.14
C ARG A 90 -10.88 4.30 -3.94
N ILE A 91 -10.48 3.72 -2.81
CA ILE A 91 -10.70 2.29 -2.50
C ILE A 91 -11.71 2.09 -1.37
N ASP A 92 -12.36 0.93 -1.40
CA ASP A 92 -13.00 0.32 -0.26
C ASP A 92 -12.15 -0.85 0.21
N VAL A 93 -11.61 -0.74 1.41
CA VAL A 93 -10.82 -1.81 2.03
C VAL A 93 -11.77 -2.90 2.50
N THR A 94 -11.66 -4.09 1.92
CA THR A 94 -12.51 -5.24 2.24
C THR A 94 -11.91 -6.09 3.36
N ALA A 95 -10.59 -6.30 3.32
CA ALA A 95 -9.87 -7.06 4.32
C ALA A 95 -8.41 -6.63 4.38
N VAL A 96 -7.85 -6.63 5.59
CA VAL A 96 -6.41 -6.51 5.85
C VAL A 96 -6.05 -7.62 6.82
N THR A 97 -4.99 -8.37 6.51
CA THR A 97 -4.48 -9.44 7.37
C THR A 97 -2.96 -9.27 7.50
N ALA A 98 -2.44 -9.31 8.73
CA ALA A 98 -1.00 -9.37 8.98
C ALA A 98 -0.67 -10.78 9.48
N VAL A 99 0.23 -11.47 8.78
CA VAL A 99 0.66 -12.84 9.14
C VAL A 99 2.17 -12.90 9.26
N ALA A 100 2.67 -13.65 10.24
CA ALA A 100 4.07 -14.02 10.27
C ALA A 100 4.42 -14.82 9.00
N ASP A 101 5.58 -14.55 8.42
CA ASP A 101 6.09 -15.37 7.33
C ASP A 101 6.55 -16.72 7.88
N VAL A 102 6.19 -17.80 7.19
CA VAL A 102 6.53 -19.17 7.59
C VAL A 102 7.98 -19.50 7.22
N ALA A 103 8.51 -18.85 6.17
CA ALA A 103 9.84 -19.11 5.65
C ALA A 103 10.92 -18.26 6.31
N ASP A 104 10.56 -17.10 6.89
CA ASP A 104 11.51 -16.10 7.38
C ASP A 104 11.07 -15.57 8.75
N ALA A 105 11.76 -16.04 9.80
CA ALA A 105 11.52 -15.61 11.18
C ALA A 105 11.95 -14.14 11.30
N GLY A 106 10.98 -13.25 11.54
CA GLY A 106 11.20 -11.80 11.58
C GLY A 106 10.54 -11.04 10.44
N LYS A 107 9.84 -11.71 9.53
CA LYS A 107 9.07 -11.08 8.45
C LYS A 107 7.57 -11.20 8.70
N VAL A 108 6.86 -10.10 8.47
CA VAL A 108 5.39 -10.03 8.45
C VAL A 108 4.92 -9.76 7.03
N ARG A 109 3.96 -10.56 6.57
CA ARG A 109 3.27 -10.36 5.31
C ARG A 109 1.93 -9.70 5.59
N ILE A 110 1.72 -8.53 4.99
CA ILE A 110 0.47 -7.79 5.10
C ILE A 110 -0.31 -7.98 3.80
N GLU A 111 -1.44 -8.65 3.88
CA GLU A 111 -2.32 -8.94 2.76
C GLU A 111 -3.52 -7.99 2.81
N MET A 112 -3.74 -7.25 1.73
CA MET A 112 -4.76 -6.21 1.63
C MET A 112 -5.67 -6.50 0.44
N SER A 113 -6.93 -6.81 0.70
CA SER A 113 -7.96 -6.94 -0.31
C SER A 113 -8.83 -5.69 -0.32
N TYR A 114 -8.99 -5.09 -1.50
CA TYR A 114 -9.75 -3.86 -1.67
C TYR A 114 -10.50 -3.84 -2.99
N ARG A 115 -11.45 -2.91 -3.09
CA ARG A 115 -12.24 -2.65 -4.29
C ARG A 115 -12.06 -1.20 -4.70
N VAL A 116 -11.75 -0.95 -5.97
CA VAL A 116 -11.66 0.43 -6.48
C VAL A 116 -13.08 0.94 -6.76
N ARG A 117 -13.46 2.05 -6.12
CA ARG A 117 -14.83 2.57 -6.15
C ARG A 117 -15.32 2.92 -7.56
N ALA A 118 -14.43 3.49 -8.38
CA ALA A 118 -14.78 4.00 -9.71
C ALA A 118 -14.99 2.89 -10.75
N THR A 119 -14.15 1.85 -10.72
CA THR A 119 -14.15 0.76 -11.71
C THR A 119 -14.88 -0.48 -11.21
N ASN A 120 -15.26 -0.53 -9.92
CA ASN A 120 -15.78 -1.71 -9.25
C ASN A 120 -14.85 -2.94 -9.39
N SER A 121 -13.55 -2.71 -9.58
CA SER A 121 -12.56 -3.78 -9.71
C SER A 121 -12.11 -4.26 -8.32
N HIS A 122 -11.93 -5.57 -8.16
CA HIS A 122 -11.40 -6.18 -6.95
C HIS A 122 -9.90 -6.48 -7.15
N ALA A 123 -9.09 -6.11 -6.17
CA ALA A 123 -7.65 -6.33 -6.19
C ALA A 123 -7.14 -6.83 -4.82
N ASN A 124 -6.05 -7.58 -4.86
CA ASN A 124 -5.31 -8.01 -3.68
C ASN A 124 -3.86 -7.55 -3.78
N LEU A 125 -3.32 -7.00 -2.70
CA LEU A 125 -1.94 -6.52 -2.61
C LEU A 125 -1.27 -7.13 -1.39
N VAL A 126 -0.06 -7.66 -1.59
CA VAL A 126 0.75 -8.27 -0.54
C VAL A 126 1.97 -7.39 -0.30
N TYR A 127 2.13 -6.89 0.92
CA TYR A 127 3.23 -6.05 1.35
C TYR A 127 4.12 -6.80 2.35
N PRO A 128 5.39 -7.10 2.01
CA PRO A 128 6.35 -7.67 2.95
C PRO A 128 6.91 -6.58 3.86
N PHE A 129 6.85 -6.79 5.17
CA PHE A 129 7.40 -5.92 6.20
C PHE A 129 8.36 -6.70 7.10
N TYR A 130 9.54 -6.16 7.40
CA TYR A 130 10.56 -6.83 8.20
C TYR A 130 10.60 -6.21 9.60
N LEU A 131 10.40 -7.03 10.63
CA LEU A 131 10.45 -6.64 12.04
C LEU A 131 11.87 -6.69 12.60
N GLU A 132 12.66 -7.66 12.13
CA GLU A 132 14.06 -7.85 12.51
C GLU A 132 14.94 -7.59 11.29
N GLU A 133 16.11 -6.96 11.50
CA GLU A 133 17.08 -6.75 10.43
C GLU A 133 17.55 -8.13 9.93
N GLY A 134 17.46 -8.37 8.62
CA GLY A 134 17.91 -9.61 8.03
C GLY A 134 19.40 -9.80 8.29
N SER A 135 19.75 -10.63 9.28
CA SER A 135 21.07 -11.24 9.32
C SER A 135 21.12 -12.22 8.15
N ALA A 136 21.51 -11.71 6.98
CA ALA A 136 22.01 -12.55 5.91
C ALA A 136 23.19 -13.35 6.48
N GLN A 137 22.99 -14.64 6.68
CA GLN A 137 24.06 -15.63 6.72
C GLN A 137 24.12 -16.35 5.38
#